data_AF-A0A965UXH5-F1
#
_entry.id   AF-A0A965UXH5-F1
#
_cell.length_a   1.000
_cell.length_b   1.000
_cell.length_c   1.000
_cell.angle_alpha   90.00
_cell.angle_beta   90.00
_cell.angle_gamma   90.00
#
_symmetry.space_group_name_H-M   'P 1'
#
loop_
_entity.id
_entity.type
_entity.pdbx_description
1 polymer ?
#
loop_
_entity_poly.entity_id
_entity_poly.type
_entity_poly.pdbx_seq_one_letter_code
_entity_poly.pdbx_strand_id
1 'polypeptide(L)' 'MNRSLNVDVVKLFALWHGRMQNLEVAKELGISVYQLYSLKQRYKLPPRVHMHGEFNRRKAKCEAVDGEEYERR' A
#
# COMPACT_ATOMS: atom_id res chain seq x y z
N MET A 1 -3.70 -29.23 -4.57
CA MET A 1 -5.04 -28.80 -4.09
C MET A 1 -5.32 -27.39 -4.61
N ASN A 2 -6.03 -27.25 -5.74
CA ASN A 2 -6.51 -25.96 -6.23
C ASN A 2 -7.85 -25.65 -5.55
N ARG A 3 -7.82 -25.10 -4.33
CA ARG A 3 -9.00 -24.42 -3.80
C ARG A 3 -9.10 -23.10 -4.55
N SER A 4 -10.00 -23.04 -5.53
CA SER A 4 -10.47 -21.77 -6.07
C SER A 4 -10.93 -20.92 -4.89
N LEU A 5 -10.13 -19.91 -4.55
CA LEU A 5 -10.53 -18.89 -3.60
C LEU A 5 -11.72 -18.16 -4.23
N ASN A 6 -12.93 -18.52 -3.81
CA ASN A 6 -14.14 -17.78 -4.12
C ASN A 6 -14.11 -16.48 -3.33
N VAL A 7 -13.30 -15.53 -3.81
CA VAL A 7 -13.30 -14.16 -3.30
C VAL A 7 -14.41 -13.41 -4.02
N ASP A 8 -15.29 -12.81 -3.23
CA ASP A 8 -16.27 -11.87 -3.75
C ASP A 8 -15.55 -10.62 -4.27
N VAL A 9 -15.41 -10.54 -5.60
CA VAL A 9 -14.72 -9.46 -6.29
C VAL A 9 -15.49 -8.14 -6.11
N VAL A 10 -16.82 -8.18 -6.04
CA VAL A 10 -17.65 -6.98 -5.83
C VAL A 10 -17.39 -6.43 -4.44
N LYS A 11 -17.37 -7.30 -3.42
CA LYS A 11 -17.00 -6.93 -2.05
C LYS A 11 -15.57 -6.40 -1.99
N LEU A 12 -14.61 -7.02 -2.69
CA LEU A 12 -13.22 -6.54 -2.77
C LEU A 12 -13.14 -5.10 -3.31
N PHE A 13 -13.81 -4.76 -4.41
CA PHE A 13 -13.80 -3.40 -4.95
C PHE A 13 -14.44 -2.40 -3.97
N ALA A 14 -15.59 -2.72 -3.40
CA ALA A 14 -16.26 -1.87 -2.42
C ALA A 14 -15.36 -1.57 -1.21
N LEU A 15 -14.71 -2.61 -0.66
CA LEU A 15 -13.79 -2.48 0.46
C LEU A 15 -12.50 -1.74 0.07
N TRP A 16 -11.99 -1.94 -1.15
CA TRP A 16 -10.76 -1.32 -1.63
C TRP A 16 -10.89 0.19 -1.85
N HIS A 17 -12.03 0.64 -2.40
CA HIS A 17 -12.35 2.06 -2.55
C HIS A 17 -12.79 2.72 -1.22
N GLY A 18 -13.14 1.92 -0.21
CA GLY A 18 -13.37 2.39 1.15
C GLY A 18 -12.09 2.87 1.85
N ARG A 19 -12.26 3.47 3.04
CA ARG A 19 -11.16 3.97 3.90
C ARG A 19 -10.54 2.90 4.81
N MET A 20 -10.82 1.62 4.59
CA MET A 20 -10.33 0.52 5.44
C MET A 20 -8.85 0.23 5.21
N GLN A 21 -8.13 -0.24 6.24
CA GLN A 21 -6.74 -0.68 6.04
C GLN A 21 -6.68 -2.03 5.31
N ASN A 22 -5.53 -2.35 4.70
CA ASN A 22 -5.37 -3.63 3.97
C ASN A 22 -5.57 -4.86 4.86
N LEU A 23 -5.19 -4.77 6.14
CA LEU A 23 -5.40 -5.84 7.12
C LEU A 23 -6.90 -6.09 7.34
N GLU A 24 -7.69 -5.02 7.46
CA GLU A 24 -9.14 -5.11 7.65
C GLU A 24 -9.84 -5.63 6.40
N VAL A 25 -9.42 -5.19 5.21
CA VAL A 25 -9.94 -5.72 3.94
C VAL A 25 -9.66 -7.22 3.81
N ALA A 26 -8.46 -7.67 4.18
CA ALA A 26 -8.12 -9.08 4.18
C ALA A 26 -9.00 -9.88 5.17
N LYS A 27 -9.21 -9.35 6.37
CA LYS A 27 -10.07 -9.95 7.40
C LYS A 27 -11.53 -10.05 6.95
N GLU A 28 -12.06 -8.98 6.35
CA GLU A 28 -13.43 -8.93 5.82
C GLU A 28 -13.68 -9.88 4.65
N LEU A 29 -12.64 -10.19 3.88
CA LEU A 29 -12.70 -11.14 2.78
C LEU A 29 -12.34 -12.57 3.23
N GLY A 30 -11.95 -12.76 4.49
CA GLY A 30 -11.53 -14.07 5.01
C GLY A 30 -10.26 -14.61 4.33
N ILE A 31 -9.39 -13.73 3.84
CA ILE A 31 -8.17 -14.08 3.10
C ILE A 31 -6.93 -13.59 3.83
N SER A 32 -5.76 -14.13 3.46
CA SER A 32 -4.49 -13.60 3.96
C SER A 32 -4.11 -12.29 3.26
N VAL A 33 -3.29 -11.48 3.91
CA VAL A 33 -2.75 -10.24 3.31
C VAL A 33 -1.95 -10.54 2.04
N TYR A 34 -1.26 -11.68 1.99
CA TYR A 34 -0.54 -12.12 0.79
C TYR A 34 -1.51 -12.40 -0.37
N GLN A 35 -2.63 -13.09 -0.09
CA GLN A 35 -3.68 -13.31 -1.09
C GLN A 35 -4.29 -12.00 -1.55
N LEU A 36 -4.55 -11.05 -0.64
CA LEU A 36 -5.01 -9.72 -1.00
C LEU A 36 -4.02 -8.99 -1.95
N TYR A 37 -2.71 -9.12 -1.72
CA TYR A 37 -1.69 -8.55 -2.59
C TYR A 37 -1.69 -9.20 -3.99
N SER A 38 -1.85 -10.52 -4.07
CA SER A 38 -2.01 -11.23 -5.35
C SER A 38 -3.27 -10.77 -6.09
N LEU A 39 -4.37 -10.54 -5.38
CA LEU A 39 -5.61 -10.02 -5.99
C LEU A 39 -5.44 -8.58 -6.46
N LYS A 40 -4.74 -7.74 -5.68
CA LYS A 40 -4.37 -6.37 -6.11
C LYS A 40 -3.65 -6.38 -7.45
N GLN A 41 -2.65 -7.25 -7.61
CA GLN A 41 -1.92 -7.37 -8.89
C GLN A 41 -2.81 -7.93 -9.99
N ARG A 42 -3.58 -8.98 -9.70
CA ARG A 42 -4.46 -9.65 -10.67
C ARG A 42 -5.55 -8.72 -11.22
N TYR A 43 -6.16 -7.90 -10.37
CA TYR A 43 -7.23 -6.97 -10.72
C TYR A 43 -6.74 -5.53 -10.96
N LYS A 44 -5.42 -5.30 -10.96
CA LYS A 44 -4.79 -3.98 -11.17
C LYS A 44 -5.40 -2.89 -10.28
N LEU A 45 -5.64 -3.22 -9.01
CA LEU A 45 -6.27 -2.30 -8.08
C LEU A 45 -5.37 -1.08 -7.82
N PRO A 46 -5.92 0.14 -7.75
CA PRO A 46 -5.14 1.36 -7.60
C PRO A 46 -4.36 1.35 -6.28
N PRO A 47 -3.20 2.02 -6.21
CA PRO A 47 -2.50 2.20 -4.95
C PRO A 47 -3.42 2.93 -3.99
N ARG A 48 -3.70 2.31 -2.83
CA ARG A 48 -4.37 3.01 -1.75
C ARG A 48 -3.39 4.05 -1.24
N VAL A 49 -3.84 5.30 -1.17
CA VAL A 49 -3.11 6.34 -0.45
C VAL A 49 -3.08 5.86 0.99
N HIS A 50 -2.01 5.17 1.38
CA HIS A 50 -1.75 4.94 2.79
C HIS A 50 -1.76 6.34 3.39
N MET A 51 -2.71 6.63 4.29
CA MET A 51 -2.64 7.84 5.09
C MET A 51 -1.38 7.71 5.93
N HIS A 52 -0.30 8.18 5.35
CA HIS A 52 1.01 8.15 5.92
C HIS A 52 1.06 9.30 6.92
N GLY A 53 0.62 9.02 8.15
CA GLY A 53 1.12 9.73 9.31
C GLY A 53 2.62 9.46 9.57
N GLU A 54 3.30 8.71 8.71
CA GLU A 54 4.65 8.19 8.95
C GLU A 54 5.57 8.22 7.70
N PHE A 55 5.40 9.18 6.78
CA PHE A 55 6.43 9.48 5.76
C PHE A 55 7.20 10.77 6.03
N ASN A 56 7.31 11.18 7.30
CA ASN A 56 8.09 12.35 7.70
C ASN A 56 9.16 12.05 8.76
N ARG A 57 9.85 10.91 8.67
CA ARG A 57 11.12 10.69 9.42
C ARG A 57 12.28 10.07 8.64
N ARG A 58 12.13 9.79 7.33
CA ARG A 58 13.26 9.38 6.47
C ARG A 58 13.59 10.34 5.33
N LYS A 59 12.85 11.45 5.18
CA LYS A 59 13.25 12.63 4.38
C LYS A 59 13.83 13.79 5.20
N ALA A 60 14.02 13.62 6.52
CA ALA A 60 14.70 14.61 7.36
C ALA A 60 16.19 14.31 7.60
N LYS A 61 16.76 13.29 6.93
CA LYS A 61 18.15 12.85 7.15
C LYS A 61 18.93 12.56 5.86
N CYS A 62 18.47 13.07 4.71
CA CYS A 62 19.21 13.03 3.45
C CYS A 62 19.48 14.43 2.86
N GLU A 63 19.15 15.52 3.57
CA GLU A 63 19.52 16.90 3.19
C GLU A 63 20.56 17.50 4.16
N ALA A 64 21.31 16.66 4.88
CA ALA A 64 22.25 17.12 5.91
C ALA A 64 23.73 16.79 5.64
N VAL A 65 24.07 16.18 4.50
CA VAL A 65 25.47 15.90 4.11
C VAL A 65 25.56 15.93 2.58
N ASP A 66 26.65 16.53 2.07
CA ASP A 66 26.98 16.90 0.67
C ASP A 66 26.29 18.17 0.15
N GLY A 67 26.95 19.31 -0.03
CA GLY A 67 28.38 19.63 0.07
C GLY A 67 28.56 21.04 -0.51
N GLU A 68 29.23 21.89 0.28
CA GLU A 68 29.99 23.07 -0.12
C GLU A 68 29.50 23.92 -1.31
N GLU A 69 28.90 25.05 -0.94
CA GLU A 69 29.11 26.38 -1.52
C GLU A 69 30.44 26.50 -2.28
N TYR A 70 30.39 26.38 -3.61
CA TYR A 70 31.47 26.82 -4.48
C TYR A 70 31.00 27.97 -5.37
N GLU A 71 30.82 29.14 -4.75
CA GLU A 71 30.81 30.43 -5.43
C GLU A 71 31.55 31.48 -4.60
N ARG A 72 32.83 31.71 -4.90
CA ARG A 72 33.36 33.06 -5.16
C ARG A 72 34.86 33.02 -5.53
N ARG A 73 35.13 33.61 -6.69
CA ARG A 73 36.33 34.31 -7.16
C ARG A 73 37.47 34.52 -6.17
#